data_AF-A0A2N0NL11-F1
#
_entry.id   AF-A0A2N0NL11-F1
#
_cell.length_a   1.000
_cell.length_b   1.000
_cell.length_c   1.000
_cell.angle_alpha   90.00
_cell.angle_beta   90.00
_cell.angle_gamma   90.00
#
_symmetry.space_group_name_H-M   'P 1'
#
loop_
_entity.id
_entity.type
_entity.pdbx_description
1 polymer ?
#
loop_
_entity_poly.entity_id
_entity_poly.type
_entity_poly.pdbx_seq_one_letter_code
_entity_poly.pdbx_strand_id
1 'polypeptide(L)'
;TNIFEDYSPPNYDFPNNINENLQNIEDWIIVFVLRYQTRFRLADTAIDTLIKFIKHILTNFNYDRFKDFPTSLYTARKKLGLKHQFVKFSVCPSCHKLHNIDDVKQHTIQQHKAIKKCGHVQFPNHRSLRQCNAPLSEQKELDDGKVVNAPLLIYPMPSIKEQLLQMYQRPNFEKNLKLWADRSVNDRVLCDVYDGEIWKNFSNSGIIVDDESDEQRFFNKEHADDHLGIMINVDWFQPFERTIHSSGAIYGAICNLPRELRFKPKNMLI
;
A
#
# COMPACT_ATOMS: atom_id res chain seq x y z
N THR A 1 -14.44 -31.30 -24.61
CA THR A 1 -14.95 -31.33 -23.22
C THR A 1 -14.82 -29.95 -22.65
N ASN A 2 -15.94 -29.29 -22.37
CA ASN A 2 -15.97 -27.92 -21.84
C ASN A 2 -15.38 -27.94 -20.43
N ILE A 3 -14.13 -27.52 -20.29
CA ILE A 3 -13.51 -27.24 -19.00
C ILE A 3 -14.07 -25.89 -18.57
N PHE A 4 -15.19 -25.90 -17.85
CA PHE A 4 -15.62 -24.69 -17.14
C PHE A 4 -14.52 -24.34 -16.14
N GLU A 5 -14.04 -23.09 -16.19
CA GLU A 5 -13.24 -22.55 -15.11
C GLU A 5 -14.04 -22.68 -13.82
N ASP A 6 -13.45 -23.36 -12.84
CA ASP A 6 -14.03 -23.48 -11.53
C ASP A 6 -13.97 -22.11 -10.85
N TYR A 7 -15.05 -21.34 -10.98
CA TYR A 7 -15.28 -20.11 -10.22
C TYR A 7 -15.65 -20.40 -8.77
N SER A 8 -15.58 -21.67 -8.34
CA SER A 8 -15.78 -21.99 -6.95
C SER A 8 -14.79 -21.20 -6.11
N PRO A 9 -15.29 -20.66 -5.01
CA PRO A 9 -14.51 -19.83 -4.13
C PRO A 9 -13.41 -20.81 -3.57
N PRO A 10 -12.08 -20.50 -3.63
CA PRO A 10 -11.02 -21.44 -3.25
C PRO A 10 -11.21 -22.02 -1.85
N ASN A 11 -10.77 -23.27 -1.67
CA ASN A 11 -10.86 -24.00 -0.40
C ASN A 11 -10.35 -23.14 0.76
N TYR A 12 -11.03 -23.28 1.89
CA TYR A 12 -10.75 -22.53 3.11
C TYR A 12 -9.44 -23.03 3.74
N ASP A 13 -8.31 -22.57 3.22
CA ASP A 13 -7.02 -22.79 3.85
C ASP A 13 -6.85 -21.71 4.93
N PHE A 14 -6.92 -22.12 6.20
CA PHE A 14 -6.46 -21.28 7.31
C PHE A 14 -4.96 -21.02 7.12
N PRO A 15 -4.49 -19.80 6.81
CA PRO A 15 -3.07 -19.53 6.81
C PRO A 15 -2.62 -19.49 8.26
N ASN A 16 -1.62 -20.29 8.63
CA ASN A 16 -1.03 -20.38 9.97
C ASN A 16 -0.42 -19.05 10.50
N ASN A 17 -0.50 -17.94 9.76
CA ASN A 17 -0.06 -16.61 10.20
C ASN A 17 -1.11 -15.90 11.08
N ILE A 18 -1.94 -16.65 11.78
CA ILE A 18 -2.71 -16.14 12.90
C ILE A 18 -1.73 -16.17 14.07
N ASN A 19 -1.36 -14.98 14.56
CA ASN A 19 -0.48 -14.80 15.71
C ASN A 19 -0.85 -15.86 16.79
N GLU A 20 0.08 -16.75 17.15
CA GLU A 20 -0.15 -17.85 18.11
C GLU A 20 -0.59 -17.34 19.51
N ASN A 21 -0.64 -16.02 19.70
CA ASN A 21 -1.15 -15.32 20.88
C ASN A 21 -2.66 -14.99 20.86
N LEU A 22 -3.44 -15.45 19.87
CA LEU A 22 -4.90 -15.28 19.88
C LEU A 22 -5.56 -16.26 20.86
N GLN A 23 -5.47 -15.93 22.15
CA GLN A 23 -5.92 -16.78 23.25
C GLN A 23 -7.44 -16.67 23.52
N ASN A 24 -8.14 -15.68 22.97
CA ASN A 24 -9.52 -15.39 23.34
C ASN A 24 -10.54 -15.51 22.17
N ILE A 25 -11.74 -16.00 22.49
CA ILE A 25 -12.79 -16.32 21.51
C ILE A 25 -13.28 -15.09 20.75
N GLU A 26 -13.31 -13.92 21.40
CA GLU A 26 -13.74 -12.67 20.76
C GLU A 26 -12.81 -12.31 19.61
N ASP A 27 -11.53 -12.58 19.76
CA ASP A 27 -10.55 -12.26 18.72
C ASP A 27 -10.70 -13.20 17.52
N TRP A 28 -10.99 -14.49 17.76
CA TRP A 28 -11.31 -15.46 16.71
C TRP A 28 -12.57 -15.09 15.93
N ILE A 29 -13.60 -14.58 16.62
CA ILE A 29 -14.81 -14.07 15.97
C ILE A 29 -14.46 -12.88 15.07
N ILE A 30 -13.62 -11.96 15.55
CA ILE A 30 -13.18 -10.81 14.74
C ILE A 30 -12.37 -11.29 13.52
N VAL A 31 -11.43 -12.22 13.71
CA VAL A 31 -10.64 -12.79 12.60
C VAL A 31 -11.56 -13.43 11.57
N PHE A 32 -12.56 -14.20 11.99
CA PHE A 32 -13.56 -14.77 11.10
C PHE A 32 -14.28 -13.68 10.29
N VAL A 33 -14.77 -12.62 10.93
CA VAL A 33 -15.47 -11.51 10.24
C VAL A 33 -14.56 -10.83 9.20
N LEU A 34 -13.30 -10.58 9.55
CA LEU A 34 -12.33 -9.97 8.62
C LEU A 34 -11.98 -10.89 7.44
N ARG A 35 -11.88 -12.19 7.68
CA ARG A 35 -11.68 -13.18 6.63
C ARG A 35 -12.89 -13.29 5.72
N TYR A 36 -14.09 -13.31 6.30
CA TYR A 36 -15.36 -13.29 5.59
C TYR A 36 -15.46 -12.06 4.69
N GLN A 37 -15.13 -10.87 5.22
CA GLN A 37 -15.04 -9.64 4.44
C GLN A 37 -14.11 -9.80 3.23
N THR A 38 -12.87 -10.23 3.47
CA THR A 38 -11.84 -10.37 2.43
C THR A 38 -12.27 -11.37 1.37
N ARG A 39 -12.91 -12.45 1.80
CA ARG A 39 -13.28 -13.58 0.96
C ARG A 39 -14.41 -13.26 -0.01
N PHE A 40 -15.41 -12.52 0.46
CA PHE A 40 -16.61 -12.16 -0.29
C PHE A 40 -16.60 -10.71 -0.78
N ARG A 41 -15.50 -9.98 -0.55
CA ARG A 41 -15.30 -8.57 -0.94
C ARG A 41 -16.43 -7.66 -0.46
N LEU A 42 -16.86 -7.86 0.78
CA LEU A 42 -17.97 -7.13 1.37
C LEU A 42 -17.58 -5.69 1.72
N ALA A 43 -18.50 -4.76 1.49
CA ALA A 43 -18.32 -3.36 1.86
C ALA A 43 -18.15 -3.18 3.37
N ASP A 44 -17.35 -2.18 3.78
CA ASP A 44 -17.10 -1.86 5.19
C ASP A 44 -18.42 -1.62 5.97
N THR A 45 -19.43 -1.01 5.34
CA THR A 45 -20.75 -0.77 5.94
C THR A 45 -21.51 -2.05 6.27
N ALA A 46 -21.40 -3.07 5.42
CA ALA A 46 -22.00 -4.38 5.66
C ALA A 46 -21.31 -5.09 6.83
N ILE A 47 -19.99 -4.98 6.90
CA ILE A 47 -19.20 -5.57 7.99
C ILE A 47 -19.42 -4.85 9.32
N ASP A 48 -19.54 -3.52 9.32
CA ASP A 48 -19.92 -2.77 10.51
C ASP A 48 -21.27 -3.23 11.07
N THR A 49 -22.25 -3.45 10.18
CA THR A 49 -23.55 -3.99 10.55
C THR A 49 -23.44 -5.40 11.15
N LEU A 50 -22.64 -6.28 10.51
CA LEU A 50 -22.39 -7.64 11.01
C LEU A 50 -21.72 -7.63 12.39
N ILE A 51 -20.71 -6.78 12.61
CA ILE A 51 -20.02 -6.66 13.90
C ILE A 51 -21.02 -6.22 14.99
N LYS A 52 -21.89 -5.25 14.71
CA LYS A 52 -22.92 -4.81 15.66
C LYS A 52 -23.93 -5.90 15.96
N PHE A 53 -24.36 -6.65 14.95
CA PHE A 53 -25.27 -7.78 15.12
C PHE A 53 -24.66 -8.88 16.01
N ILE A 54 -23.40 -9.26 15.75
CA ILE A 54 -22.65 -10.22 16.57
C ILE A 54 -22.53 -9.70 18.00
N LYS A 55 -22.14 -8.43 18.19
CA LYS A 55 -22.07 -7.82 19.52
C LYS A 55 -23.39 -7.98 20.26
N HIS A 56 -24.51 -7.64 19.61
CA HIS A 56 -25.84 -7.72 20.20
C HIS A 56 -26.15 -9.14 20.68
N ILE A 57 -25.92 -10.16 19.83
CA ILE A 57 -26.09 -11.57 20.21
C ILE A 57 -25.21 -11.92 21.42
N LEU A 58 -23.92 -11.62 21.37
CA LEU A 58 -22.98 -11.96 22.42
C LEU A 58 -23.35 -11.31 23.76
N THR A 59 -23.73 -10.03 23.74
CA THR A 59 -24.15 -9.31 24.96
C THR A 59 -25.47 -9.83 25.54
N ASN A 60 -26.35 -10.43 24.73
CA ASN A 60 -27.55 -11.11 25.24
C ASN A 60 -27.21 -12.41 25.99
N PHE A 61 -26.14 -13.11 25.61
CA PHE A 61 -25.68 -14.30 26.32
C PHE A 61 -24.90 -13.98 27.59
N ASN A 62 -23.98 -13.01 27.53
CA ASN A 62 -23.20 -12.58 28.69
C ASN A 62 -22.75 -11.12 28.51
N TYR A 63 -23.52 -10.20 29.09
CA TYR A 63 -23.25 -8.78 28.96
C TYR A 63 -21.86 -8.39 29.48
N ASP A 64 -21.50 -8.81 30.69
CA ASP A 64 -20.26 -8.38 31.35
C ASP A 64 -19.00 -8.83 30.59
N ARG A 65 -19.04 -10.03 30.00
CA ARG A 65 -17.94 -10.55 29.16
C ARG A 65 -17.81 -9.79 27.84
N PHE A 66 -18.92 -9.47 27.18
CA PHE A 66 -18.90 -8.98 25.79
C PHE A 66 -19.25 -7.50 25.62
N LYS A 67 -19.43 -6.73 26.71
CA LYS A 67 -19.69 -5.28 26.66
C LYS A 67 -18.66 -4.51 25.83
N ASP A 68 -17.39 -4.94 25.88
CA ASP A 68 -16.26 -4.34 25.18
C ASP A 68 -15.98 -4.99 23.81
N PHE A 69 -16.88 -5.84 23.31
CA PHE A 69 -16.79 -6.34 21.95
C PHE A 69 -16.90 -5.15 20.95
N PRO A 70 -16.15 -5.16 19.83
CA PRO A 70 -16.16 -4.10 18.85
C PRO A 70 -17.55 -3.72 18.33
N THR A 71 -17.72 -2.45 17.97
CA THR A 71 -18.95 -1.90 17.35
C THR A 71 -18.74 -1.43 15.91
N SER A 72 -17.50 -1.54 15.42
CA SER A 72 -17.09 -1.16 14.08
C SER A 72 -15.86 -1.94 13.64
N LEU A 73 -15.64 -1.98 12.33
CA LEU A 73 -14.46 -2.54 11.68
C LEU A 73 -13.18 -1.87 12.18
N TYR A 74 -13.23 -0.56 12.43
CA TYR A 74 -12.12 0.18 13.02
C TYR A 74 -11.76 -0.34 14.41
N THR A 75 -12.74 -0.44 15.31
CA THR A 75 -12.50 -0.92 16.69
C THR A 75 -12.10 -2.39 16.71
N ALA A 76 -12.61 -3.19 15.78
CA ALA A 76 -12.25 -4.60 15.60
C ALA A 76 -10.79 -4.77 15.17
N ARG A 77 -10.36 -4.05 14.13
CA ARG A 77 -8.95 -4.03 13.69
C ARG A 77 -8.03 -3.52 14.80
N LYS A 78 -8.44 -2.47 15.52
CA LYS A 78 -7.70 -1.92 16.67
C LYS A 78 -7.52 -2.95 17.78
N LYS A 79 -8.56 -3.72 18.12
CA LYS A 79 -8.51 -4.78 19.13
C LYS A 79 -7.50 -5.87 18.78
N LEU A 80 -7.45 -6.29 17.51
CA LEU A 80 -6.46 -7.24 17.01
C LEU A 80 -5.04 -6.64 16.83
N GLY A 81 -4.82 -5.37 17.17
CA GLY A 81 -3.54 -4.70 16.93
C GLY A 81 -3.22 -4.49 15.44
N LEU A 82 -4.20 -4.65 14.54
CA LEU A 82 -4.06 -4.42 13.11
C LEU A 82 -4.01 -2.90 12.86
N LYS A 83 -2.81 -2.34 12.92
CA LYS A 83 -2.56 -0.92 12.60
C LYS A 83 -2.46 -0.77 11.09
N HIS A 84 -3.21 0.17 10.52
CA HIS A 84 -2.94 0.63 9.17
C HIS A 84 -1.65 1.45 9.21
N GLN A 85 -0.60 0.92 8.60
CA GLN A 85 0.68 1.62 8.49
C GLN A 85 0.69 2.44 7.20
N PHE A 86 -0.05 3.54 7.22
CA PHE A 86 0.01 4.55 6.16
C PHE A 86 0.86 5.72 6.64
N VAL A 87 1.83 6.10 5.82
CA VAL A 87 2.44 7.41 5.92
C VAL A 87 1.41 8.42 5.41
N LYS A 88 1.08 9.42 6.24
CA LYS A 88 0.11 10.45 5.86
C LYS A 88 0.84 11.70 5.43
N PHE A 89 0.50 12.21 4.26
CA PHE A 89 0.98 13.50 3.77
C PHE A 89 -0.14 14.53 3.78
N SER A 90 0.20 15.79 4.03
CA SER A 90 -0.68 16.92 3.71
C SER A 90 -0.51 17.27 2.24
N VAL A 91 -1.62 17.46 1.54
CA VAL A 91 -1.60 17.80 0.10
C VAL A 91 -1.97 19.26 -0.08
N CYS A 92 -1.21 19.99 -0.88
CA CYS A 92 -1.60 21.32 -1.31
C CYS A 92 -2.86 21.24 -2.21
N PRO A 93 -3.96 21.92 -1.86
CA PRO A 93 -5.19 21.87 -2.67
C PRO A 93 -5.05 22.55 -4.04
N SER A 94 -4.03 23.40 -4.23
CA SER A 94 -3.84 24.12 -5.48
C SER A 94 -2.86 23.45 -6.44
N CYS A 95 -1.75 22.89 -5.95
CA CYS A 95 -0.70 22.30 -6.80
C CYS A 95 -0.43 20.82 -6.54
N HIS A 96 -1.17 20.19 -5.63
CA HIS A 96 -1.07 18.77 -5.27
C HIS A 96 0.29 18.31 -4.71
N LYS A 97 1.20 19.26 -4.39
CA LYS A 97 2.46 18.93 -3.73
C LYS A 97 2.21 18.27 -2.37
N LEU A 98 2.88 17.16 -2.12
CA LEU A 98 2.90 16.48 -0.82
C LEU A 98 3.84 17.20 0.15
N HIS A 99 3.38 17.35 1.39
CA HIS A 99 4.11 17.90 2.51
C HIS A 99 4.07 16.93 3.69
N ASN A 100 5.14 16.90 4.49
CA ASN A 100 5.13 16.20 5.76
C ASN A 100 3.99 16.75 6.64
N ILE A 101 3.14 15.85 7.14
CA ILE A 101 1.93 16.23 7.87
C ILE A 101 2.22 16.84 9.24
N ASP A 102 3.30 16.41 9.90
CA ASP A 102 3.71 16.92 11.20
C ASP A 102 4.23 18.35 11.06
N ASP A 103 4.99 18.66 10.02
CA ASP A 103 5.43 20.02 9.75
C ASP A 103 4.26 21.00 9.56
N VAL A 104 3.14 20.52 9.00
CA VAL A 104 1.93 21.34 8.80
C VAL A 104 1.17 21.51 10.12
N LYS A 105 0.97 20.41 10.85
CA LYS A 105 0.26 20.40 12.14
C LYS A 105 0.99 21.19 13.22
N GLN A 106 2.32 21.10 13.24
CA GLN A 106 3.18 21.70 14.25
C GLN A 106 3.60 23.13 13.89
N HIS A 107 3.24 23.63 12.71
CA HIS A 107 3.64 24.96 12.27
C HIS A 107 3.21 26.07 13.24
N THR A 108 4.17 26.92 13.60
CA THR A 108 3.98 28.09 14.43
C THR A 108 4.72 29.29 13.85
N ILE A 109 4.21 30.49 14.13
CA ILE A 109 4.88 31.77 13.88
C ILE A 109 4.91 32.50 15.22
N GLN A 110 6.10 32.93 15.65
CA GLN A 110 6.29 33.58 16.97
C GLN A 110 5.67 32.76 18.11
N GLN A 111 5.87 31.44 18.10
CA GLN A 111 5.32 30.47 19.07
C GLN A 111 3.79 30.30 19.06
N HIS A 112 3.05 31.05 18.24
CA HIS A 112 1.62 30.87 18.05
C HIS A 112 1.32 29.93 16.89
N LYS A 113 0.26 29.11 17.00
CA LYS A 113 -0.21 28.27 15.89
C LYS A 113 -0.56 29.14 14.69
N ALA A 114 -0.01 28.78 13.54
CA ALA A 114 -0.23 29.50 12.29
C ALA A 114 -0.48 28.52 11.15
N ILE A 115 -1.19 28.99 10.11
CA ILE A 115 -1.45 28.19 8.92
C ILE A 115 -0.19 28.15 8.04
N LYS A 116 0.34 26.94 7.80
CA LYS A 116 1.47 26.76 6.88
C LYS A 116 1.00 26.94 5.44
N LYS A 117 1.74 27.74 4.67
CA LYS A 117 1.51 27.93 3.23
C LYS A 117 2.41 27.02 2.39
N CYS A 118 1.92 26.64 1.22
CA CYS A 118 2.67 25.81 0.26
C CYS A 118 3.84 26.60 -0.32
N GLY A 119 5.06 26.15 -0.03
CA GLY A 119 6.29 26.71 -0.59
C GLY A 119 6.67 26.20 -1.99
N HIS A 120 5.84 25.37 -2.62
CA HIS A 120 6.20 24.73 -3.89
C HIS A 120 6.22 25.72 -5.04
N VAL A 121 7.29 25.69 -5.83
CA VAL A 121 7.41 26.38 -7.12
C VAL A 121 7.25 25.32 -8.21
N GLN A 122 6.16 25.41 -8.96
CA GLN A 122 5.93 24.54 -10.12
C GLN A 122 6.79 25.10 -11.27
N PHE A 123 7.65 24.26 -11.85
CA PHE A 123 8.61 24.61 -12.91
C PHE A 123 9.71 25.61 -12.48
N PRO A 124 10.67 25.18 -11.65
CA PRO A 124 11.74 26.04 -11.13
C PRO A 124 12.70 26.59 -12.21
N ASN A 125 12.67 26.03 -13.42
CA ASN A 125 13.51 26.48 -14.54
C ASN A 125 12.78 27.46 -15.48
N HIS A 126 11.54 27.81 -15.18
CA HIS A 126 10.76 28.75 -15.98
C HIS A 126 11.06 30.21 -15.59
N ARG A 127 11.09 31.13 -16.56
CA ARG A 127 11.44 32.56 -16.33
C ARG A 127 10.52 33.25 -15.33
N SER A 128 9.25 32.85 -15.27
CA SER A 128 8.31 33.30 -14.25
C SER A 128 8.22 32.26 -13.13
N LEU A 129 8.99 32.49 -12.06
CA LEU A 129 8.94 31.69 -10.84
C LEU A 129 7.73 32.14 -10.02
N ARG A 130 6.75 31.25 -9.85
CA ARG A 130 5.59 31.51 -8.99
C ARG A 130 5.52 30.46 -7.89
N GLN A 131 5.65 30.92 -6.66
CA GLN A 131 5.40 30.10 -5.48
C GLN A 131 3.89 29.93 -5.28
N CYS A 132 3.47 28.72 -4.92
CA CYS A 132 2.06 28.37 -4.79
C CYS A 132 1.33 29.19 -3.72
N ASN A 133 1.88 29.29 -2.50
CA ASN A 133 1.34 30.06 -1.37
C ASN A 133 -0.06 29.68 -0.87
N ALA A 134 -0.68 28.62 -1.41
CA ALA A 134 -1.95 28.11 -0.93
C ALA A 134 -1.83 27.62 0.53
N PRO A 135 -2.86 27.81 1.37
CA PRO A 135 -2.88 27.25 2.72
C PRO A 135 -2.88 25.72 2.66
N LEU A 136 -2.15 25.07 3.57
CA LEU A 136 -2.10 23.60 3.68
C LEU A 136 -3.07 23.05 4.74
N SER A 137 -3.56 23.92 5.63
CA SER A 137 -4.42 23.57 6.75
C SER A 137 -5.42 24.68 7.07
N GLU A 138 -6.48 24.32 7.76
CA GLU A 138 -7.38 25.23 8.47
C GLU A 138 -7.16 25.14 9.98
N GLN A 139 -7.47 26.21 10.71
CA GLN A 139 -7.44 26.19 12.18
C GLN A 139 -8.80 25.80 12.72
N LYS A 140 -8.82 24.82 13.62
CA LYS A 140 -10.01 24.38 14.34
C LYS A 140 -9.78 24.48 15.83
N GLU A 141 -10.79 24.96 16.53
CA GLU A 141 -10.86 24.87 17.98
C GLU A 141 -11.50 23.54 18.35
N LEU A 142 -10.85 22.81 19.25
CA LEU A 142 -11.39 21.57 19.81
C LEU A 142 -12.30 21.88 21.00
N ASP A 143 -13.08 20.89 21.45
CA ASP A 143 -13.99 21.03 22.60
C ASP A 143 -13.28 21.45 23.91
N ASP A 144 -11.97 21.23 23.99
CA ASP A 144 -11.10 21.64 25.12
C ASP A 144 -10.52 23.07 24.96
N GLY A 145 -10.96 23.82 23.95
CA GLY A 145 -10.49 25.18 23.62
C GLY A 145 -9.13 25.22 22.91
N LYS A 146 -8.54 24.06 22.61
CA LYS A 146 -7.23 24.00 21.94
C LYS A 146 -7.35 24.24 20.44
N VAL A 147 -6.55 25.18 19.93
CA VAL A 147 -6.44 25.41 18.48
C VAL A 147 -5.49 24.41 17.84
N VAL A 148 -5.96 23.73 16.80
CA VAL A 148 -5.18 22.78 16.00
C VAL A 148 -5.21 23.14 14.52
N ASN A 149 -4.10 22.89 13.83
CA ASN A 149 -4.03 22.97 12.37
C ASN A 149 -4.49 21.62 11.78
N ALA A 150 -5.67 21.60 11.18
CA ALA A 150 -6.21 20.45 10.45
C ALA A 150 -5.82 20.56 8.96
N PRO A 151 -5.04 19.61 8.40
CA PRO A 151 -4.73 19.63 6.97
C PRO A 151 -5.99 19.65 6.10
N LEU A 152 -5.98 20.46 5.03
CA LEU A 152 -7.13 20.59 4.12
C LEU A 152 -7.35 19.30 3.31
N LEU A 153 -6.25 18.66 2.89
CA LEU A 153 -6.25 17.40 2.17
C LEU A 153 -5.20 16.46 2.76
N ILE A 154 -5.55 15.18 2.87
CA ILE A 154 -4.68 14.12 3.38
C ILE A 154 -4.53 13.05 2.30
N TYR A 155 -3.29 12.71 1.97
CA TYR A 155 -2.97 11.56 1.14
C TYR A 155 -2.35 10.46 2.00
N PRO A 156 -3.07 9.36 2.28
CA PRO A 156 -2.49 8.18 2.90
C PRO A 156 -1.71 7.41 1.84
N MET A 157 -0.44 7.12 2.13
CA MET A 157 0.42 6.29 1.30
C MET A 157 0.90 5.09 2.09
N PRO A 158 0.68 3.86 1.63
CA PRO A 158 1.27 2.69 2.27
C PRO A 158 2.79 2.72 2.14
N SER A 159 3.49 2.27 3.18
CA SER A 159 4.95 2.24 3.15
C SER A 159 5.42 1.11 2.24
N ILE A 160 6.16 1.46 1.18
CA ILE A 160 6.80 0.46 0.31
C ILE A 160 7.70 -0.46 1.15
N LYS A 161 8.42 0.10 2.13
CA LYS A 161 9.29 -0.68 3.03
C LYS A 161 8.51 -1.74 3.82
N GLU A 162 7.36 -1.37 4.38
CA GLU A 162 6.55 -2.31 5.17
C GLU A 162 5.87 -3.34 4.27
N GLN A 163 5.42 -2.94 3.09
CA GLN A 163 4.90 -3.87 2.08
C GLN A 163 5.97 -4.90 1.70
N LEU A 164 7.19 -4.47 1.37
CA LEU A 164 8.31 -5.36 1.08
C LEU A 164 8.61 -6.27 2.29
N LEU A 165 8.70 -5.72 3.51
CA LEU A 165 8.94 -6.52 4.72
C LEU A 165 7.91 -7.64 4.87
N GLN A 166 6.62 -7.33 4.70
CA GLN A 166 5.55 -8.33 4.74
C GLN A 166 5.69 -9.36 3.62
N MET A 167 6.17 -8.95 2.44
CA MET A 167 6.40 -9.85 1.33
C MET A 167 7.52 -10.85 1.63
N TYR A 168 8.66 -10.38 2.14
CA TYR A 168 9.84 -11.20 2.50
C TYR A 168 9.58 -12.16 3.65
N GLN A 169 8.70 -11.81 4.59
CA GLN A 169 8.30 -12.71 5.68
C GLN A 169 7.50 -13.94 5.21
N ARG A 170 7.10 -14.01 3.93
CA ARG A 170 6.32 -15.13 3.42
C ARG A 170 7.22 -16.31 3.03
N PRO A 171 6.81 -17.55 3.33
CA PRO A 171 7.56 -18.73 2.91
C PRO A 171 7.85 -18.73 1.41
N ASN A 172 9.08 -19.08 1.06
CA ASN A 172 9.58 -19.16 -0.32
C ASN A 172 9.59 -17.83 -1.11
N PHE A 173 9.35 -16.67 -0.50
CA PHE A 173 9.36 -15.41 -1.25
C PHE A 173 10.72 -15.14 -1.90
N GLU A 174 11.80 -15.16 -1.11
CA GLU A 174 13.18 -14.98 -1.59
C GLU A 174 13.56 -16.05 -2.63
N LYS A 175 13.20 -17.31 -2.38
CA LYS A 175 13.39 -18.40 -3.35
C LYS A 175 12.72 -18.07 -4.69
N ASN A 176 11.50 -17.54 -4.67
CA ASN A 176 10.79 -17.17 -5.89
C ASN A 176 11.48 -16.00 -6.62
N LEU A 177 12.10 -15.07 -5.90
CA LEU A 177 12.84 -13.95 -6.51
C LEU A 177 14.09 -14.44 -7.26
N LYS A 178 14.67 -15.60 -6.92
CA LYS A 178 15.85 -16.13 -7.63
C LYS A 178 15.52 -16.87 -8.92
N LEU A 179 14.26 -17.26 -9.12
CA LEU A 179 13.86 -18.15 -10.23
C LEU A 179 14.12 -17.56 -11.61
N TRP A 180 14.10 -16.23 -11.77
CA TRP A 180 14.38 -15.61 -13.06
C TRP A 180 15.85 -15.81 -13.49
N ALA A 181 16.78 -15.87 -12.54
CA ALA A 181 18.22 -15.95 -12.81
C ALA A 181 18.65 -17.36 -13.27
N ASP A 182 17.92 -18.40 -12.89
CA ASP A 182 18.19 -19.80 -13.26
C ASP A 182 17.46 -20.24 -14.53
N ARG A 183 16.79 -19.32 -15.22
CA ARG A 183 15.94 -19.65 -16.36
C ARG A 183 16.78 -19.96 -17.60
N SER A 184 16.41 -21.01 -18.34
CA SER A 184 16.98 -21.27 -19.66
C SER A 184 16.52 -20.20 -20.66
N VAL A 185 17.45 -19.38 -21.15
CA VAL A 185 17.17 -18.32 -22.13
C VAL A 185 17.56 -18.81 -23.53
N ASN A 186 16.70 -18.56 -24.51
CA ASN A 186 17.04 -18.71 -25.92
C ASN A 186 17.29 -17.31 -26.48
N ASP A 187 18.52 -17.02 -26.92
CA ASP A 187 18.93 -15.69 -27.36
C ASP A 187 18.13 -15.15 -28.56
N ARG A 188 17.35 -15.99 -29.24
CA ARG A 188 16.50 -15.59 -30.37
C ARG A 188 15.11 -15.12 -29.96
N VAL A 189 14.71 -15.29 -28.70
CA VAL A 189 13.35 -15.00 -28.23
C VAL A 189 13.39 -14.29 -26.87
N LEU A 190 12.65 -13.18 -26.77
CA LEU A 190 12.42 -12.48 -25.51
C LEU A 190 11.16 -13.04 -24.84
N CYS A 191 11.35 -13.78 -23.75
CA CYS A 191 10.28 -14.46 -23.00
C CYS A 191 9.87 -13.71 -21.72
N ASP A 192 10.75 -12.86 -21.16
CA ASP A 192 10.47 -12.01 -20.00
C ASP A 192 11.24 -10.68 -20.09
N VAL A 193 10.98 -9.74 -19.17
CA VAL A 193 11.61 -8.41 -19.18
C VAL A 193 13.12 -8.49 -19.04
N TYR A 194 13.63 -9.47 -18.28
CA TYR A 194 15.07 -9.70 -18.08
C TYR A 194 15.83 -10.09 -19.34
N ASP A 195 15.15 -10.52 -20.41
CA ASP A 195 15.81 -10.83 -21.67
C ASP A 195 16.20 -9.56 -22.45
N GLY A 196 15.64 -8.41 -22.07
CA GLY A 196 15.92 -7.13 -22.69
C GLY A 196 17.31 -6.60 -22.34
N GLU A 197 17.93 -5.92 -23.31
CA GLU A 197 19.32 -5.45 -23.24
C GLU A 197 19.63 -4.61 -22.01
N ILE A 198 18.71 -3.70 -21.64
CA ILE A 198 18.91 -2.83 -20.48
C ILE A 198 19.05 -3.63 -19.18
N TRP A 199 18.36 -4.76 -19.02
CA TRP A 199 18.42 -5.56 -17.80
C TRP A 199 19.71 -6.36 -17.69
N LYS A 200 20.35 -6.63 -18.83
CA LYS A 200 21.64 -7.34 -18.92
C LYS A 200 22.82 -6.40 -18.66
N ASN A 201 22.70 -5.12 -19.04
CA ASN A 201 23.84 -4.18 -19.03
C ASN A 201 23.71 -3.05 -17.99
N PHE A 202 22.64 -3.05 -17.17
CA PHE A 202 22.47 -2.07 -16.10
C PHE A 202 23.40 -2.39 -14.92
N SER A 203 24.36 -1.50 -14.66
CA SER A 203 25.32 -1.69 -13.56
C SER A 203 24.83 -1.18 -12.22
N ASN A 204 25.49 -1.64 -11.15
CA ASN A 204 25.30 -1.15 -9.79
C ASN A 204 25.56 0.37 -9.65
N SER A 205 26.34 0.97 -10.56
CA SER A 205 26.64 2.41 -10.57
C SER A 205 25.53 3.27 -11.22
N GLY A 206 24.52 2.65 -11.83
CA GLY A 206 23.44 3.35 -12.54
C GLY A 206 23.83 3.80 -13.96
N ILE A 207 24.96 3.34 -14.49
CA ILE A 207 25.43 3.61 -15.85
C ILE A 207 25.36 2.30 -16.67
N ILE A 208 25.07 2.41 -17.97
CA ILE A 208 25.16 1.27 -18.90
C ILE A 208 26.63 1.05 -19.23
N VAL A 209 27.15 -0.13 -18.92
CA VAL A 209 28.53 -0.52 -19.24
C VAL A 209 28.49 -1.64 -20.27
N ASP A 210 29.30 -1.49 -21.30
CA ASP A 210 29.37 -2.43 -22.43
C ASP A 210 30.24 -3.66 -22.11
N ASP A 211 31.10 -3.60 -21.08
CA ASP A 211 32.17 -4.59 -20.89
C ASP A 211 32.59 -4.73 -19.41
N GLU A 212 31.78 -5.38 -18.59
CA GLU A 212 32.10 -5.66 -17.19
C GLU A 212 31.58 -7.04 -16.74
N SER A 213 32.32 -7.65 -15.80
CA SER A 213 32.01 -8.96 -15.18
C SER A 213 30.59 -8.99 -14.59
N ASP A 214 29.98 -10.19 -14.50
CA ASP A 214 28.61 -10.36 -13.98
C ASP A 214 28.41 -9.75 -12.57
N GLU A 215 29.47 -9.62 -11.78
CA GLU A 215 29.47 -9.02 -10.43
C GLU A 215 29.12 -7.52 -10.43
N GLN A 216 29.40 -6.80 -11.52
CA GLN A 216 29.15 -5.35 -11.61
C GLN A 216 27.74 -5.02 -12.10
N ARG A 217 27.01 -6.02 -12.61
CA ARG A 217 25.61 -5.89 -13.03
C ARG A 217 24.70 -5.79 -11.81
N PHE A 218 23.72 -4.88 -11.89
CA PHE A 218 22.69 -4.77 -10.87
C PHE A 218 21.81 -6.02 -10.83
N PHE A 219 21.43 -6.57 -11.99
CA PHE A 219 20.70 -7.82 -12.04
C PHE A 219 21.68 -8.97 -12.26
N ASN A 220 22.11 -9.61 -11.18
CA ASN A 220 22.93 -10.81 -11.21
C ASN A 220 22.32 -11.91 -10.33
N LYS A 221 22.82 -13.13 -10.50
CA LYS A 221 22.27 -14.30 -9.80
C LYS A 221 22.52 -14.28 -8.29
N GLU A 222 23.61 -13.68 -7.85
CA GLU A 222 23.98 -13.62 -6.42
C GLU A 222 23.04 -12.69 -5.65
N HIS A 223 22.61 -11.61 -6.28
CA HIS A 223 21.75 -10.54 -5.73
C HIS A 223 20.30 -10.59 -6.25
N ALA A 224 19.86 -11.72 -6.81
CA ALA A 224 18.54 -11.83 -7.42
C ALA A 224 17.37 -11.64 -6.43
N ASP A 225 17.61 -11.79 -5.12
CA ASP A 225 16.66 -11.65 -4.02
C ASP A 225 16.75 -10.31 -3.25
N ASP A 226 17.69 -9.42 -3.53
CA ASP A 226 17.77 -8.08 -2.91
C ASP A 226 17.81 -6.93 -3.94
N HIS A 227 18.28 -7.19 -5.16
CA HIS A 227 18.22 -6.24 -6.28
C HIS A 227 16.89 -6.37 -7.03
N LEU A 228 15.88 -5.66 -6.52
CA LEU A 228 14.51 -5.72 -7.04
C LEU A 228 14.27 -4.78 -8.22
N GLY A 229 13.84 -5.33 -9.34
CA GLY A 229 13.23 -4.57 -10.43
C GLY A 229 11.78 -4.26 -10.12
N ILE A 230 11.40 -2.98 -10.08
CA ILE A 230 10.01 -2.56 -9.85
C ILE A 230 9.43 -1.95 -11.13
N MET A 231 8.41 -2.59 -11.67
CA MET A 231 7.60 -2.05 -12.77
C MET A 231 6.46 -1.21 -12.19
N ILE A 232 6.47 0.09 -12.46
CA ILE A 232 5.36 0.98 -12.11
C ILE A 232 4.36 0.96 -13.27
N ASN A 233 3.16 0.51 -12.97
CA ASN A 233 2.03 0.54 -13.88
C ASN A 233 1.16 1.73 -13.52
N VAL A 234 0.75 2.48 -14.54
CA VAL A 234 -0.13 3.63 -14.41
C VAL A 234 -1.24 3.46 -15.43
N ASP A 235 -2.47 3.32 -14.92
CA ASP A 235 -3.66 3.40 -15.75
C ASP A 235 -4.19 4.84 -15.69
N TRP A 236 -4.41 5.48 -16.83
CA TRP A 236 -5.06 6.80 -16.91
C TRP A 236 -6.45 6.68 -17.51
N PHE A 237 -7.20 5.69 -17.03
CA PHE A 237 -8.58 5.50 -17.44
C PHE A 237 -9.43 6.73 -17.11
N GLN A 238 -10.05 7.30 -18.14
CA GLN A 238 -10.99 8.40 -18.02
C GLN A 238 -12.38 7.91 -18.48
N PRO A 239 -13.27 7.50 -17.55
CA PRO A 239 -14.58 6.99 -17.91
C PRO A 239 -15.55 8.06 -18.44
N PHE A 240 -15.22 9.35 -18.33
CA PHE A 240 -16.11 10.46 -18.67
C PHE A 240 -15.48 11.41 -19.69
N GLU A 241 -16.18 11.64 -20.80
CA GLU A 241 -15.83 12.70 -21.74
C GLU A 241 -16.01 14.08 -21.10
N ARG A 242 -15.09 15.01 -21.40
CA ARG A 242 -15.12 16.43 -20.97
C ARG A 242 -15.03 16.68 -19.46
N THR A 243 -14.57 15.70 -18.68
CA THR A 243 -14.15 15.92 -17.29
C THR A 243 -12.63 15.88 -17.18
N ILE A 244 -12.07 16.55 -16.16
CA ILE A 244 -10.64 16.50 -15.82
C ILE A 244 -10.29 15.34 -14.87
N HIS A 245 -11.22 14.42 -14.64
CA HIS A 245 -11.05 13.34 -13.67
C HIS A 245 -10.60 12.05 -14.38
N SER A 246 -9.29 11.78 -14.32
CA SER A 246 -8.73 10.45 -14.57
C SER A 246 -8.86 9.62 -13.30
N SER A 247 -9.45 8.43 -13.39
CA SER A 247 -9.45 7.44 -12.32
C SER A 247 -8.45 6.36 -12.69
N GLY A 248 -7.29 6.39 -12.05
CA GLY A 248 -6.16 5.58 -12.45
C GLY A 248 -5.57 4.76 -11.31
N ALA A 249 -5.32 3.48 -11.56
CA ALA A 249 -4.53 2.68 -10.63
C ALA A 249 -3.04 2.97 -10.86
N ILE A 250 -2.32 3.32 -9.80
CA ILE A 250 -0.85 3.34 -9.78
C ILE A 250 -0.42 2.19 -8.89
N TYR A 251 0.37 1.26 -9.43
CA TYR A 251 0.87 0.12 -8.66
C TYR A 251 2.23 -0.36 -9.17
N GLY A 252 3.04 -0.89 -8.26
CA GLY A 252 4.31 -1.54 -8.55
C GLY A 252 4.16 -3.06 -8.65
N ALA A 253 4.87 -3.69 -9.59
CA ALA A 253 5.06 -5.13 -9.64
C ALA A 253 6.56 -5.45 -9.52
N ILE A 254 6.90 -6.48 -8.73
CA ILE A 254 8.29 -6.92 -8.56
C ILE A 254 8.64 -7.86 -9.73
N CYS A 255 9.44 -7.37 -10.67
CA CYS A 255 9.81 -8.08 -11.89
C CYS A 255 10.50 -9.42 -11.60
N ASN A 256 11.28 -9.50 -10.52
CA ASN A 256 12.07 -10.70 -10.16
C ASN A 256 11.17 -11.93 -9.94
N LEU A 257 9.90 -11.71 -9.58
CA LEU A 257 8.96 -12.80 -9.44
C LEU A 257 8.61 -13.39 -10.82
N PRO A 258 8.45 -14.72 -10.92
CA PRO A 258 7.92 -15.38 -12.10
C PRO A 258 6.59 -14.78 -12.53
N ARG A 259 6.29 -14.79 -13.83
CA ARG A 259 5.11 -14.15 -14.41
C ARG A 259 3.79 -14.59 -13.76
N GLU A 260 3.67 -15.86 -13.41
CA GLU A 260 2.52 -16.48 -12.74
C GLU A 260 2.35 -16.04 -11.27
N LEU A 261 3.39 -15.45 -10.66
CA LEU A 261 3.35 -14.89 -9.31
C LEU A 261 3.33 -13.36 -9.32
N ARG A 262 4.04 -12.72 -10.25
CA ARG A 262 4.31 -11.28 -10.34
C ARG A 262 3.07 -10.41 -10.15
N PHE A 263 1.99 -10.74 -10.85
CA PHE A 263 0.76 -9.93 -10.86
C PHE A 263 -0.33 -10.44 -9.90
N LYS A 264 -0.01 -11.39 -9.00
CA LYS A 264 -0.98 -11.80 -7.97
C LYS A 264 -1.21 -10.62 -7.01
N PRO A 265 -2.45 -10.36 -6.55
CA PRO A 265 -2.75 -9.22 -5.68
C PRO A 265 -1.84 -9.10 -4.44
N LYS A 266 -1.42 -10.24 -3.88
CA LYS A 266 -0.51 -10.30 -2.73
C LYS A 266 0.93 -9.84 -3.02
N ASN A 267 1.30 -9.68 -4.29
CA ASN A 267 2.64 -9.32 -4.75
C ASN A 267 2.68 -7.93 -5.40
N MET A 268 1.58 -7.20 -5.34
CA MET A 268 1.47 -5.83 -5.84
C MET A 268 1.90 -4.86 -4.76
N LEU A 269 2.69 -3.86 -5.14
CA LEU A 269 2.96 -2.66 -4.34
C LEU A 269 1.88 -1.64 -4.68
N ILE A 270 1.07 -1.25 -3.71
CA ILE A 270 -0.01 -0.25 -3.87
C ILE A 270 0.41 1.03 -3.15
#